data_AF-A0AAW9DK45-F1
#
_entry.id   AF-A0AAW9DK45-F1
#
_cell.length_a   1.000
_cell.length_b   1.000
_cell.length_c   1.000
_cell.angle_alpha   90.00
_cell.angle_beta   90.00
_cell.angle_gamma   90.00
#
_symmetry.space_group_name_H-M   'P 1'
#
loop_
_entity.id
_entity.type
_entity.pdbx_description
1 polymer ?
#
loop_
_entity_poly.entity_id
_entity_poly.type
_entity_poly.pdbx_seq_one_letter_code
_entity_poly.pdbx_strand_id
1 'polypeptide(L)'
;RPEKEVKKVHTALDALNSSLADGRGVDFAYMMSIYQVESKMTLIEELGDLIMPDPEKYLNGELTYVSRQDFLSGDVVTKLEVVDLFVKQDNQDFNWSHYAGLLETVKPARITLADIDYRIG
;
A
#
# COMPACT_ATOMS: atom_id res chain seq x y z
N ARG A 1 -5.84 -4.49 -34.81
CA ARG A 1 -5.35 -4.24 -33.43
C ARG A 1 -6.60 -4.06 -32.59
N PRO A 2 -6.88 -4.89 -31.57
CA PRO A 2 -8.06 -4.63 -30.76
C PRO A 2 -7.75 -3.41 -29.90
N GLU A 3 -8.53 -2.36 -30.09
CA GLU A 3 -8.61 -1.24 -29.16
C GLU A 3 -9.11 -1.83 -27.84
N LYS A 4 -8.26 -1.83 -26.80
CA LYS A 4 -8.76 -2.07 -25.44
C LYS A 4 -9.73 -0.92 -25.19
N GLU A 5 -11.03 -1.17 -25.37
CA GLU A 5 -12.06 -0.24 -24.94
C GLU A 5 -11.78 0.07 -23.48
N VAL A 6 -11.39 1.32 -23.23
CA VAL A 6 -11.20 1.84 -21.88
C VAL A 6 -12.58 1.78 -21.23
N LYS A 7 -12.85 0.71 -20.48
CA LYS A 7 -14.08 0.57 -19.70
C LYS A 7 -14.07 1.71 -18.69
N LYS A 8 -14.86 2.74 -18.96
CA LYS A 8 -15.13 3.76 -17.95
C LYS A 8 -15.75 3.06 -16.76
N VAL A 9 -15.13 3.23 -15.60
CA VAL A 9 -15.60 2.64 -14.35
C VAL A 9 -16.41 3.66 -13.57
N HIS A 10 -17.18 3.19 -12.60
CA HIS A 10 -18.09 4.03 -11.83
C HIS A 10 -17.63 4.22 -10.37
N THR A 11 -16.55 3.57 -9.95
CA THR A 11 -16.02 3.65 -8.59
C THR A 11 -14.49 3.79 -8.58
N ALA A 12 -13.95 4.43 -7.55
CA ALA A 12 -12.51 4.48 -7.30
C ALA A 12 -11.86 3.09 -7.17
N LEU A 13 -12.55 2.15 -6.51
CA LEU A 13 -12.09 0.77 -6.35
C LEU A 13 -11.93 0.06 -7.70
N ASP A 14 -12.89 0.19 -8.60
CA ASP A 14 -12.80 -0.39 -9.95
C ASP A 14 -11.63 0.21 -10.74
N ALA A 15 -11.38 1.51 -10.56
CA ALA A 15 -10.26 2.19 -11.19
C ALA A 15 -8.92 1.63 -10.69
N LEU A 16 -8.81 1.46 -9.37
CA LEU A 16 -7.64 0.87 -8.72
C LEU A 16 -7.43 -0.56 -9.21
N ASN A 17 -8.47 -1.38 -9.20
CA ASN A 17 -8.41 -2.76 -9.68
C ASN A 17 -7.99 -2.86 -11.14
N SER A 18 -8.47 -1.95 -12.01
CA SER A 18 -8.02 -1.90 -13.39
C SER A 18 -6.55 -1.51 -13.51
N SER A 19 -6.07 -0.57 -12.69
CA SER A 19 -4.66 -0.17 -12.64
C SER A 19 -3.76 -1.32 -12.19
N LEU A 20 -4.17 -2.04 -11.15
CA LEU A 20 -3.46 -3.21 -10.62
C LEU A 20 -3.46 -4.37 -11.63
N ALA A 21 -4.58 -4.61 -12.31
CA ALA A 21 -4.68 -5.67 -13.32
C ALA A 21 -3.76 -5.43 -14.54
N ASP A 22 -3.50 -4.17 -14.88
CA ASP A 22 -2.53 -3.77 -15.91
C ASP A 22 -1.08 -3.70 -15.37
N GLY A 23 -0.84 -4.05 -14.09
CA GLY A 23 0.50 -4.10 -13.48
C GLY A 23 1.09 -2.73 -13.12
N ARG A 24 0.27 -1.67 -13.07
CA ARG A 24 0.73 -0.29 -12.85
C ARG A 24 0.86 0.09 -11.37
N GLY A 25 0.25 -0.68 -10.46
CA GLY A 25 0.13 -0.28 -9.05
C GLY A 25 -0.96 0.76 -8.84
N VAL A 26 -0.76 1.67 -7.88
CA VAL A 26 -1.62 2.84 -7.65
C VAL A 26 -1.21 3.97 -8.61
N ASP A 27 -1.77 3.96 -9.81
CA ASP A 27 -1.53 5.00 -10.83
C ASP A 27 -2.73 5.96 -10.90
N PHE A 28 -2.65 7.06 -10.15
CA PHE A 28 -3.73 8.06 -10.13
C PHE A 28 -4.01 8.67 -11.51
N ALA A 29 -2.99 8.83 -12.35
CA ALA A 29 -3.17 9.42 -13.68
C ALA A 29 -4.00 8.48 -14.57
N TYR A 30 -3.72 7.18 -14.51
CA TYR A 30 -4.52 6.17 -15.19
C TYR A 30 -5.93 6.06 -14.58
N MET A 31 -6.05 5.99 -13.26
CA MET A 31 -7.34 5.88 -12.56
C MET A 31 -8.28 7.05 -12.91
N MET A 32 -7.77 8.29 -12.89
CA MET A 32 -8.55 9.48 -13.29
C MET A 32 -8.90 9.52 -14.79
N SER A 33 -8.17 8.79 -15.64
CA SER A 33 -8.50 8.68 -17.06
C SER A 33 -9.71 7.77 -17.34
N ILE A 34 -9.94 6.79 -16.45
CA ILE A 34 -11.02 5.79 -16.58
C ILE A 34 -12.19 6.05 -15.62
N TYR A 35 -11.95 6.81 -14.56
CA TYR A 35 -12.93 7.22 -13.56
C TYR A 35 -13.00 8.75 -13.49
N GLN A 36 -14.18 9.30 -13.77
CA GLN A 36 -14.39 10.75 -13.73
C GLN A 36 -14.55 11.21 -12.28
N VAL A 37 -13.47 11.76 -11.73
CA VAL A 37 -13.40 12.31 -10.38
C VAL A 37 -12.90 13.75 -10.45
N GLU A 38 -13.39 14.60 -9.55
CA GLU A 38 -13.07 16.03 -9.55
C GLU A 38 -11.59 16.30 -9.27
N SER A 39 -10.96 15.48 -8.42
CA SER A 39 -9.56 15.65 -8.04
C SER A 39 -8.92 14.34 -7.56
N LYS A 40 -7.59 14.31 -7.56
CA LYS A 40 -6.82 13.24 -6.91
C LYS A 40 -7.16 13.09 -5.42
N MET A 41 -7.48 14.18 -4.73
CA MET A 41 -7.80 14.15 -3.30
C MET A 41 -9.10 13.39 -3.04
N THR A 42 -10.15 13.68 -3.82
CA THR A 42 -11.42 12.94 -3.78
C THR A 42 -11.21 11.46 -4.07
N LEU A 43 -10.34 11.13 -5.04
CA LEU A 43 -9.99 9.75 -5.34
C LEU A 43 -9.31 9.05 -4.16
N ILE A 44 -8.40 9.72 -3.46
CA ILE A 44 -7.75 9.20 -2.25
C ILE A 44 -8.75 8.99 -1.13
N GLU A 45 -9.65 9.95 -0.90
CA GLU A 45 -10.72 9.85 0.11
C GLU A 45 -11.66 8.68 -0.15
N GLU A 46 -12.06 8.46 -1.40
CA GLU A 46 -12.90 7.32 -1.78
C GLU A 46 -12.20 5.97 -1.61
N LEU A 47 -10.89 5.92 -1.86
CA LEU A 47 -10.11 4.69 -1.69
C LEU A 47 -9.89 4.37 -0.22
N GLY A 48 -9.70 5.37 0.63
CA GLY A 48 -9.45 5.18 2.06
C GLY A 48 -8.34 4.15 2.31
N ASP A 49 -8.63 3.12 3.10
CA ASP A 49 -7.67 2.06 3.48
C ASP A 49 -7.30 1.09 2.35
N LEU A 50 -7.83 1.27 1.14
CA LEU A 50 -7.43 0.49 -0.03
C LEU A 50 -6.05 0.89 -0.57
N ILE A 51 -5.60 2.10 -0.24
CA ILE A 51 -4.28 2.62 -0.56
C ILE A 51 -3.62 3.18 0.70
N MET A 52 -2.30 3.12 0.76
CA MET A 52 -1.52 3.66 1.87
C MET A 52 -0.31 4.42 1.33
N PRO A 53 0.15 5.49 2.02
CA PRO A 53 1.41 6.12 1.69
C PRO A 53 2.53 5.10 1.86
N ASP A 54 3.46 5.10 0.90
CA ASP A 54 4.67 4.28 1.00
C ASP A 54 5.60 4.92 2.06
N PRO A 55 5.88 4.23 3.17
CA PRO A 55 6.61 4.82 4.29
C PRO A 55 8.08 5.05 3.94
N GLU A 56 8.68 4.18 3.13
CA GLU A 56 10.09 4.30 2.71
C GLU A 56 10.27 5.48 1.75
N LYS A 57 9.32 5.65 0.82
CA LYS A 57 9.30 6.81 -0.07
C LYS A 57 9.04 8.09 0.69
N TYR A 58 8.11 8.07 1.63
CA TYR A 58 7.81 9.23 2.47
C TYR A 58 9.02 9.67 3.30
N LEU A 59 9.77 8.71 3.85
CA LEU A 59 11.02 8.98 4.57
C LEU A 59 12.06 9.69 3.69
N ASN A 60 12.07 9.39 2.39
CA ASN A 60 12.93 10.04 1.39
C ASN A 60 12.37 11.39 0.88
N GLY A 61 11.22 11.85 1.39
CA GLY A 61 10.55 13.07 0.95
C GLY A 61 9.69 12.91 -0.31
N GLU A 62 9.43 11.67 -0.75
CA GLU A 62 8.55 11.35 -1.88
C GLU A 62 7.20 10.83 -1.39
N LEU A 63 6.11 11.56 -1.65
CA LEU A 63 4.76 11.07 -1.33
C LEU A 63 4.19 10.22 -2.47
N THR A 64 4.36 8.91 -2.38
CA THR A 64 3.74 7.92 -3.26
C THR A 64 2.77 7.03 -2.50
N TYR A 65 1.80 6.45 -3.20
CA TYR A 65 0.82 5.54 -2.62
C TYR A 65 1.00 4.15 -3.21
N VAL A 66 0.76 3.14 -2.39
CA VAL A 66 0.77 1.72 -2.75
C VAL A 66 -0.55 1.08 -2.35
N SER A 67 -0.90 -0.03 -2.99
CA SER A 67 -2.15 -0.73 -2.67
C SER A 67 -2.05 -1.37 -1.28
N ARG A 68 -3.19 -1.69 -0.68
CA ARG A 68 -3.21 -2.40 0.60
C ARG A 68 -2.42 -3.70 0.59
N GLN A 69 -2.49 -4.42 -0.52
CA GLN A 69 -1.79 -5.69 -0.69
C GLN A 69 -0.28 -5.48 -0.78
N ASP A 70 0.17 -4.46 -1.52
CA ASP A 70 1.60 -4.14 -1.67
C ASP A 70 2.19 -3.59 -0.37
N PHE A 71 1.42 -2.79 0.36
CA PHE A 71 1.82 -2.27 1.66
C PHE A 71 2.06 -3.39 2.67
N LEU A 72 1.13 -4.36 2.74
CA LEU A 72 1.16 -5.51 3.67
C LEU A 72 2.00 -6.69 3.15
N SER A 73 2.77 -6.50 2.09
CA SER A 73 3.66 -7.52 1.53
C SER A 73 5.08 -7.00 1.33
N GLY A 74 5.98 -7.86 0.87
CA GLY A 74 7.41 -7.54 0.75
C GLY A 74 8.09 -7.45 2.12
N ASP A 75 8.99 -6.48 2.27
CA ASP A 75 9.71 -6.27 3.53
C ASP A 75 8.85 -5.51 4.56
N VAL A 76 7.92 -6.25 5.18
CA VAL A 76 7.03 -5.73 6.23
C VAL A 76 7.82 -5.24 7.45
N VAL A 77 8.99 -5.85 7.76
CA VAL A 77 9.79 -5.49 8.93
C VAL A 77 10.38 -4.10 8.75
N THR A 78 11.03 -3.86 7.61
CA THR A 78 11.59 -2.53 7.29
C THR A 78 10.49 -1.48 7.22
N LYS A 79 9.35 -1.76 6.57
CA LYS A 79 8.21 -0.83 6.52
C LYS A 79 7.69 -0.48 7.91
N LEU A 80 7.56 -1.47 8.79
CA LEU A 80 7.08 -1.28 10.16
C LEU A 80 8.05 -0.41 10.96
N GLU A 81 9.36 -0.63 10.83
CA GLU A 81 10.37 0.20 11.50
C GLU A 81 10.27 1.68 11.09
N VAL A 82 10.02 1.95 9.79
CA VAL A 82 9.83 3.32 9.28
C VAL A 82 8.52 3.92 9.77
N VAL A 83 7.42 3.17 9.77
CA VAL A 83 6.14 3.66 10.30
C VAL A 83 6.24 3.96 11.80
N ASP A 84 6.87 3.08 12.58
CA ASP A 84 7.11 3.29 14.01
C ASP A 84 7.96 4.53 14.29
N LEU A 85 8.91 4.85 13.39
CA LEU A 85 9.66 6.10 13.47
C LEU A 85 8.73 7.31 13.36
N PHE A 86 7.81 7.33 12.39
CA PHE A 86 6.85 8.42 12.23
C PHE A 86 5.88 8.56 13.41
N VAL A 87 5.42 7.43 13.96
CA VAL A 87 4.60 7.43 15.19
C VAL A 87 5.38 8.06 16.36
N LYS A 88 6.66 7.69 16.54
CA LYS A 88 7.51 8.24 17.60
C LYS A 88 7.82 9.73 17.41
N GLN A 89 7.82 10.20 16.16
CA GLN A 89 8.01 11.60 15.82
C GLN A 89 6.73 12.45 15.99
N ASP A 90 5.61 11.84 16.41
CA ASP A 90 4.30 12.48 16.46
C ASP A 90 3.92 13.12 15.11
N ASN A 91 4.28 12.45 14.01
CA ASN A 91 3.93 12.92 12.68
C ASN A 91 2.41 12.75 12.46
N GLN A 92 1.73 13.84 12.13
CA GLN A 92 0.27 13.86 11.96
C GLN A 92 -0.17 13.92 10.49
N ASP A 93 0.76 13.75 9.55
CA ASP A 93 0.44 13.81 8.11
C ASP A 93 -0.45 12.62 7.71
N PHE A 94 -0.26 11.48 8.36
CA PHE A 94 -1.06 10.28 8.15
C PHE A 94 -1.32 9.54 9.47
N ASN A 95 -2.28 8.60 9.45
CA ASN A 95 -2.57 7.74 10.60
C ASN A 95 -1.54 6.61 10.72
N TRP A 96 -0.28 6.96 10.98
CA TRP A 96 0.83 6.01 11.08
C TRP A 96 0.57 4.93 12.13
N SER A 97 -0.06 5.28 13.25
CA SER A 97 -0.44 4.32 14.30
C SER A 97 -1.38 3.23 13.78
N HIS A 98 -2.34 3.59 12.93
CA HIS A 98 -3.20 2.60 12.28
C HIS A 98 -2.41 1.68 11.34
N TYR A 99 -1.52 2.24 10.53
CA TYR A 99 -0.71 1.48 9.58
C TYR A 99 0.28 0.53 10.25
N ALA A 100 0.90 0.94 11.37
CA ALA A 100 1.76 0.08 12.17
C ALA A 100 0.99 -1.14 12.67
N GLY A 101 -0.25 -0.93 13.14
CA GLY A 101 -1.15 -2.01 13.57
C GLY A 101 -1.42 -3.01 12.44
N LEU A 102 -1.63 -2.55 11.21
CA LEU A 102 -1.82 -3.44 10.07
C LEU A 102 -0.55 -4.26 9.76
N LEU A 103 0.63 -3.63 9.75
CA LEU A 103 1.90 -4.31 9.48
C LEU A 103 2.24 -5.35 10.55
N GLU A 104 1.96 -5.06 11.83
CA GLU A 104 2.14 -6.03 12.91
C GLU A 104 1.30 -7.30 12.72
N THR A 105 0.12 -7.21 12.11
CA THR A 105 -0.72 -8.41 11.84
C THR A 105 -0.15 -9.36 10.79
N VAL A 106 0.68 -8.84 9.87
CA VAL A 106 1.28 -9.61 8.76
C VAL A 106 2.77 -9.86 8.98
N LYS A 107 3.31 -9.42 10.11
CA LYS A 107 4.71 -9.59 10.49
C LYS A 107 5.05 -11.09 10.56
N PRO A 108 6.05 -11.56 9.80
CA PRO A 108 6.44 -12.96 9.85
C PRO A 108 6.93 -13.31 11.25
N ALA A 109 6.54 -14.49 11.73
CA ALA A 109 7.08 -15.02 12.98
C ALA A 109 8.60 -15.08 12.87
N ARG A 110 9.31 -14.56 13.88
CA ARG A 110 10.77 -14.69 13.95
C ARG A 110 11.08 -16.17 14.14
N ILE A 111 11.37 -16.88 13.06
CA ILE A 111 11.96 -18.23 13.15
C ILE A 111 13.37 -18.03 13.68
N THR A 112 13.54 -18.23 14.98
CA THR A 112 14.88 -18.30 15.55
C THR A 112 15.51 -19.61 15.12
N LEU A 113 16.79 -19.60 14.74
CA LEU A 113 17.59 -20.81 14.41
C LEU A 113 17.62 -21.88 15.53
N ALA A 114 17.02 -21.60 16.69
CA ALA A 114 16.84 -22.53 17.80
C ALA A 114 15.80 -23.65 17.53
N ASP A 115 14.96 -23.56 16.48
CA ASP A 115 13.98 -24.60 16.15
C ASP A 115 14.51 -25.72 15.23
N ILE A 116 15.80 -25.70 14.87
CA ILE A 116 16.45 -26.83 14.19
C ILE A 116 16.93 -27.82 15.25
N ASP A 117 15.98 -28.47 15.93
CA ASP A 117 16.30 -29.63 16.76
C ASP A 117 16.55 -30.82 15.82
N TYR A 118 17.83 -31.05 15.56
CA TYR A 118 18.36 -32.12 14.72
C TYR A 118 18.07 -33.47 15.41
N ARG A 119 16.90 -34.06 15.18
CA ARG A 119 16.65 -35.47 15.53
C ARG A 119 17.35 -36.38 14.51
N ILE A 120 18.62 -36.64 14.77
CA ILE A 120 19.26 -37.90 14.39
C ILE A 120 19.29 -38.79 15.62
N GLY A 121 18.50 -39.86 15.56
CA GLY A 121 18.38 -40.90 16.57
C GLY A 121 17.40 -41.95 16.10
#